data_AF-A0A0E0H1A7-F1
#
_entry.id   AF-A0A0E0H1A7-F1
#
_cell.length_a   1.000
_cell.length_b   1.000
_cell.length_c   1.000
_cell.angle_alpha   90.00
_cell.angle_beta   90.00
_cell.angle_gamma   90.00
#
_symmetry.space_group_name_H-M   'P 1'
#
loop_
_entity.id
_entity.type
_entity.pdbx_description
1 polymer ?
#
loop_
_entity_poly.entity_id
_entity_poly.type
_entity_poly.pdbx_seq_one_letter_code
_entity_poly.pdbx_strand_id
1 'polypeptide(L)'
;MHPITFFTNIIGVVTIVLISIVSILGLICLCHSLNFQLLIKRRRRNYYQANDEQLSYFNGPWLTRITLILVALWWGVGEVLRLTFVNGEGRFISDQTWQASVCKFYIVSNLGFAEPGLFLLLAFLLSAALQNQEVGALNRKWNQRTICAVFMLCSPSLIWEACVVFIGPHIASNDGQTSKVAKYWYSASSVHDGDVACTYPLLSSIFLGTFYTVLTLYVIFVGGQILSLVINKGLRRRIYMLIFATGILLPRAMFLGFSVLPWPGEIVHESLVFVSFLVLMIAAMLGIVILVYFPVAETFEVRNQEHIELQTSHSIAL
;
A
#
# COMPACT_ATOMS: atom_id res chain seq x y z
N MET A 1 -7.64 -30.84 -17.82
CA MET A 1 -6.29 -30.48 -17.31
C MET A 1 -5.62 -29.29 -18.01
N HIS A 2 -6.08 -28.80 -19.18
CA HIS A 2 -5.44 -27.66 -19.88
C HIS A 2 -5.95 -26.22 -19.63
N PRO A 3 -7.21 -25.94 -19.25
CA PRO A 3 -7.69 -24.54 -19.18
C PRO A 3 -7.31 -23.82 -17.88
N ILE A 4 -7.17 -24.55 -16.78
CA ILE A 4 -6.87 -23.97 -15.45
C ILE A 4 -5.43 -23.49 -15.39
N THR A 5 -4.47 -24.31 -15.86
CA THR A 5 -3.05 -23.94 -15.92
C THR A 5 -2.78 -22.77 -16.87
N PHE A 6 -3.50 -22.73 -18.00
CA PHE A 6 -3.44 -21.59 -18.92
C PHE A 6 -3.97 -20.30 -18.26
N PHE A 7 -5.09 -20.40 -17.53
CA PHE A 7 -5.70 -19.29 -16.82
C PHE A 7 -4.80 -18.74 -15.70
N THR A 8 -4.23 -19.61 -14.85
CA THR A 8 -3.31 -19.21 -13.77
C THR A 8 -2.02 -18.62 -14.32
N ASN A 9 -1.51 -19.12 -15.45
CA ASN A 9 -0.35 -18.54 -16.13
C ASN A 9 -0.64 -17.14 -16.67
N ILE A 10 -1.80 -16.91 -17.30
CA ILE A 10 -2.21 -15.57 -17.75
C ILE A 10 -2.30 -14.60 -16.57
N ILE A 11 -2.97 -15.01 -15.49
CA ILE A 11 -3.10 -14.19 -14.28
C ILE A 11 -1.73 -13.85 -13.71
N GLY A 12 -0.81 -14.83 -13.64
CA GLY A 12 0.55 -14.62 -13.17
C GLY A 12 1.30 -13.59 -14.01
N VAL A 13 1.31 -13.75 -15.34
CA VAL A 13 1.97 -12.82 -16.27
C VAL A 13 1.38 -11.41 -16.15
N VAL A 14 0.06 -11.28 -16.18
CA VAL A 14 -0.63 -9.98 -16.05
C VAL A 14 -0.27 -9.32 -14.73
N THR A 15 -0.23 -10.07 -13.63
CA THR A 15 0.12 -9.55 -12.31
C THR A 15 1.56 -9.04 -12.27
N ILE A 16 2.52 -9.80 -12.81
CA ILE A 16 3.93 -9.39 -12.87
C ILE A 16 4.09 -8.12 -13.69
N VAL A 17 3.41 -8.02 -14.85
CA VAL A 17 3.45 -6.82 -15.70
C VAL A 17 2.89 -5.62 -14.95
N LEU A 18 1.74 -5.76 -14.28
CA LEU A 18 1.11 -4.69 -13.51
C LEU A 18 2.01 -4.23 -12.37
N ILE A 19 2.56 -5.15 -11.56
CA ILE A 19 3.49 -4.82 -10.47
C ILE A 19 4.73 -4.12 -11.01
N SER A 20 5.26 -4.55 -12.16
CA SER A 20 6.41 -3.92 -12.79
C SER A 20 6.13 -2.47 -13.19
N ILE A 21 4.97 -2.19 -13.80
CA ILE A 21 4.56 -0.82 -14.17
C ILE A 21 4.47 0.07 -12.93
N VAL A 22 3.82 -0.41 -11.86
CA VAL A 22 3.65 0.34 -10.62
C VAL A 22 5.00 0.56 -9.91
N SER A 23 5.87 -0.44 -9.93
CA SER A 23 7.20 -0.35 -9.35
C SER A 23 8.07 0.66 -10.10
N ILE A 24 8.03 0.65 -11.44
CA ILE A 24 8.74 1.64 -12.27
C ILE A 24 8.22 3.05 -11.96
N LEU A 25 6.90 3.24 -11.91
CA LEU A 25 6.30 4.52 -11.55
C LEU A 25 6.73 4.98 -10.14
N GLY A 26 6.70 4.07 -9.17
CA GLY A 26 7.14 4.31 -7.80
C GLY A 26 8.61 4.71 -7.73
N LEU A 27 9.49 4.03 -8.47
CA LEU A 27 10.92 4.34 -8.55
C LEU A 27 11.18 5.71 -9.20
N ILE A 28 10.49 6.04 -10.29
CA ILE A 28 10.56 7.37 -10.92
C ILE A 28 10.17 8.44 -9.88
N CYS A 29 9.03 8.25 -9.20
CA CYS A 29 8.56 9.16 -8.16
C CYS A 29 9.56 9.29 -7.00
N LEU A 30 10.18 8.18 -6.58
CA LEU A 30 11.21 8.15 -5.54
C LEU A 30 12.45 8.94 -5.96
N CYS A 31 12.98 8.68 -7.16
CA CYS A 31 14.12 9.38 -7.73
C CYS A 31 13.87 10.88 -7.83
N HIS A 32 12.70 11.29 -8.32
CA HIS A 32 12.33 12.70 -8.38
C HIS A 32 12.25 13.35 -6.99
N SER A 33 11.59 12.68 -6.03
CA SER A 33 11.50 13.18 -4.65
C SER A 33 12.88 13.32 -3.99
N LEU A 34 13.77 12.35 -4.20
CA LEU A 34 15.14 12.40 -3.66
C LEU A 34 16.00 13.47 -4.35
N ASN A 35 15.93 13.57 -5.68
CA ASN A 35 16.67 14.57 -6.44
C ASN A 35 16.27 15.99 -6.01
N PHE A 36 14.98 16.24 -5.85
CA PHE A 36 14.49 17.53 -5.35
C PHE A 36 15.06 17.88 -3.97
N GLN A 37 15.09 16.91 -3.05
CA GLN A 37 15.64 17.09 -1.71
C GLN A 37 17.17 17.31 -1.73
N LEU A 38 17.90 16.57 -2.56
CA LEU A 38 19.34 16.75 -2.73
C LEU A 38 19.68 18.12 -3.33
N LEU A 39 18.88 18.59 -4.29
CA LEU A 39 19.01 19.93 -4.87
C LEU A 39 18.78 21.02 -3.82
N ILE A 40 17.75 20.89 -2.98
CA ILE A 40 17.50 21.82 -1.86
C ILE A 40 18.67 21.81 -0.88
N LYS A 41 19.14 20.61 -0.48
CA LYS A 41 20.25 20.47 0.47
C LYS A 41 21.56 21.07 -0.08
N ARG A 42 21.81 20.92 -1.39
CA ARG A 42 22.94 21.55 -2.08
C ARG A 42 22.80 23.07 -2.15
N ARG A 43 21.63 23.61 -2.50
CA ARG A 43 21.38 25.06 -2.55
C ARG A 43 21.47 25.74 -1.18
N ARG A 44 20.93 25.10 -0.13
CA ARG A 44 21.03 25.58 1.27
C ARG A 44 22.48 25.74 1.73
N ARG A 45 23.42 24.97 1.17
CA ARG A 45 24.85 25.07 1.49
C ARG A 45 25.54 26.25 0.80
N ASN A 46 24.97 26.81 -0.28
CA ASN A 46 25.67 27.76 -1.15
C ASN A 46 25.16 29.22 -1.13
N TYR A 47 24.00 29.56 -0.55
CA TYR A 47 23.63 30.98 -0.36
C TYR A 47 22.44 31.15 0.61
N TYR A 48 22.46 32.24 1.39
CA TYR A 48 21.43 32.62 2.36
C TYR A 48 20.28 33.41 1.68
N GLN A 49 19.05 33.10 2.08
CA GLN A 49 17.83 33.92 1.95
C GLN A 49 17.25 34.19 0.54
N ALA A 50 16.25 33.39 0.16
CA ALA A 50 15.05 33.85 -0.55
C ALA A 50 13.92 32.82 -0.37
N ASN A 51 12.81 33.27 0.25
CA ASN A 51 11.49 32.62 0.39
C ASN A 51 11.44 31.26 1.13
N ASP A 52 11.57 31.32 2.46
CA ASP A 52 11.51 30.18 3.40
C ASP A 52 10.08 29.59 3.56
N GLU A 53 9.04 30.32 3.15
CA GLU A 53 7.64 29.91 3.36
C GLU A 53 7.18 28.83 2.36
N GLN A 54 7.57 28.94 1.09
CA GLN A 54 7.18 28.01 0.03
C GLN A 54 8.00 26.70 0.09
N LEU A 55 9.25 26.77 0.59
CA LEU A 55 10.10 25.60 0.84
C LEU A 55 9.67 24.80 2.08
N SER A 56 9.14 25.47 3.10
CA SER A 56 8.64 24.83 4.33
C SER A 56 7.40 23.98 4.05
N TYR A 57 6.47 24.46 3.22
CA TYR A 57 5.27 23.72 2.78
C TYR A 57 5.60 22.38 2.12
N PHE A 58 6.69 22.31 1.34
CA PHE A 58 7.16 21.08 0.68
C PHE A 58 8.03 20.17 1.54
N ASN A 59 8.63 20.70 2.60
CA ASN A 59 9.41 19.92 3.56
C ASN A 59 8.55 19.14 4.56
N GLY A 60 7.24 19.36 4.53
CA GLY A 60 6.21 18.73 5.35
C GLY A 60 6.21 17.22 5.20
N PRO A 61 5.51 16.58 4.24
CA PRO A 61 5.27 15.12 4.25
C PRO A 61 6.14 14.29 3.26
N TRP A 62 7.34 14.75 2.90
CA TRP A 62 8.18 14.03 1.92
C TRP A 62 8.63 12.65 2.41
N LEU A 63 8.93 12.51 3.70
CA LEU A 63 9.41 11.26 4.28
C LEU A 63 8.29 10.21 4.29
N THR A 64 7.07 10.61 4.63
CA THR A 64 5.88 9.75 4.58
C THR A 64 5.54 9.29 3.16
N ARG A 65 5.76 10.12 2.14
CA ARG A 65 5.59 9.73 0.73
C ARG A 65 6.61 8.68 0.30
N ILE A 66 7.88 8.83 0.70
CA ILE A 66 8.92 7.82 0.47
C ILE A 66 8.56 6.52 1.17
N THR A 67 8.13 6.58 2.44
CA THR A 67 7.69 5.39 3.17
C THR A 67 6.53 4.70 2.47
N LEU A 68 5.55 5.43 1.94
CA LEU A 68 4.43 4.86 1.17
C LEU A 68 4.92 4.11 -0.07
N ILE A 69 5.86 4.68 -0.84
CA ILE A 69 6.45 3.99 -2.00
C ILE A 69 7.20 2.72 -1.57
N LEU A 70 8.01 2.80 -0.50
CA LEU A 70 8.77 1.65 -0.02
C LEU A 70 7.85 0.51 0.47
N VAL A 71 6.78 0.83 1.19
CA VAL A 71 5.79 -0.17 1.63
C VAL A 71 5.03 -0.73 0.43
N ALA A 72 4.70 0.07 -0.59
CA ALA A 72 4.06 -0.42 -1.81
C ALA A 72 4.96 -1.37 -2.62
N LEU A 73 6.26 -1.04 -2.73
CA LEU A 73 7.25 -1.93 -3.36
C LEU A 73 7.40 -3.23 -2.57
N TRP A 74 7.48 -3.13 -1.24
CA TRP A 74 7.55 -4.30 -0.36
C TRP A 74 6.32 -5.22 -0.54
N TRP A 75 5.14 -4.62 -0.60
CA TRP A 75 3.89 -5.34 -0.86
C TRP A 75 3.91 -6.04 -2.24
N GLY A 76 4.38 -5.34 -3.28
CA GLY A 76 4.50 -5.90 -4.63
C GLY A 76 5.47 -7.09 -4.70
N VAL A 77 6.59 -7.04 -3.98
CA VAL A 77 7.52 -8.18 -3.86
C VAL A 77 6.81 -9.39 -3.23
N GLY A 78 6.00 -9.18 -2.19
CA GLY A 78 5.21 -10.23 -1.57
C GLY A 78 4.25 -10.93 -2.56
N GLU A 79 3.58 -10.17 -3.40
CA GLU A 79 2.66 -10.72 -4.43
C GLU A 79 3.39 -11.53 -5.52
N VAL A 80 4.57 -11.07 -5.95
CA VAL A 80 5.42 -11.84 -6.90
C VAL A 80 5.90 -13.15 -6.27
N LEU A 81 6.30 -13.12 -5.00
CA LEU A 81 6.65 -14.32 -4.26
C LEU A 81 5.47 -15.29 -4.24
N ARG A 82 4.26 -14.85 -3.85
CA ARG A 82 3.06 -15.70 -3.84
C ARG A 82 2.83 -16.39 -5.18
N LEU A 83 2.88 -15.66 -6.30
CA LEU A 83 2.65 -16.22 -7.64
C LEU A 83 3.69 -17.25 -8.06
N THR A 84 4.94 -17.03 -7.69
CA THR A 84 6.04 -17.97 -7.98
C THR A 84 5.80 -19.34 -7.31
N PHE A 85 5.09 -19.37 -6.18
CA PHE A 85 4.75 -20.60 -5.46
C PHE A 85 3.38 -21.19 -5.88
N VAL A 86 2.43 -20.38 -6.35
CA VAL A 86 1.10 -20.84 -6.80
C VAL A 86 1.15 -21.62 -8.12
N ASN A 87 2.06 -21.29 -9.04
CA ASN A 87 2.06 -21.91 -10.39
C ASN A 87 2.89 -23.19 -10.52
N GLY A 88 3.47 -23.74 -9.43
CA GLY A 88 4.20 -25.03 -9.46
C GLY A 88 5.47 -25.09 -10.33
N GLU A 89 5.70 -24.10 -11.21
CA GLU A 89 6.89 -24.00 -12.06
C GLU A 89 8.15 -23.59 -11.28
N GLY A 90 7.99 -23.14 -10.03
CA GLY A 90 9.05 -22.90 -9.05
C GLY A 90 9.64 -24.18 -8.44
N ARG A 91 9.96 -25.19 -9.25
CA ARG A 91 10.57 -26.47 -8.83
C ARG A 91 11.98 -26.35 -8.21
N PHE A 92 12.51 -25.13 -8.09
CA PHE A 92 13.88 -24.89 -7.60
C PHE A 92 14.05 -25.19 -6.10
N ILE A 93 12.97 -25.27 -5.31
CA ILE A 93 13.04 -25.66 -3.90
C ILE A 93 11.97 -26.73 -3.64
N SER A 94 12.40 -27.99 -3.69
CA SER A 94 11.54 -29.19 -3.63
C SER A 94 10.92 -29.47 -2.25
N ASP A 95 11.22 -28.66 -1.23
CA ASP A 95 10.79 -28.94 0.14
C ASP A 95 9.43 -28.29 0.45
N GLN A 96 8.43 -29.13 0.65
CA GLN A 96 7.07 -28.76 1.03
C GLN A 96 7.03 -27.91 2.33
N THR A 97 7.97 -28.16 3.24
CA THR A 97 8.09 -27.43 4.51
C THR A 97 8.57 -25.99 4.31
N TRP A 98 9.45 -25.78 3.32
CA TRP A 98 9.92 -24.46 2.93
C TRP A 98 8.80 -23.65 2.29
N GLN A 99 8.03 -24.25 1.37
CA GLN A 99 6.89 -23.59 0.72
C GLN A 99 5.85 -23.14 1.74
N ALA A 100 5.48 -24.01 2.69
CA ALA A 100 4.58 -23.66 3.77
C ALA A 100 5.13 -22.49 4.62
N SER A 101 6.43 -22.48 4.93
CA SER A 101 7.06 -21.42 5.71
C SER A 101 7.06 -20.07 4.96
N VAL A 102 7.24 -20.09 3.64
CA VAL A 102 7.16 -18.88 2.81
C VAL A 102 5.74 -18.35 2.72
N CYS A 103 4.71 -19.21 2.59
CA CYS A 103 3.31 -18.77 2.64
C CYS A 103 2.98 -18.10 3.98
N LYS A 104 3.45 -18.67 5.10
CA LYS A 104 3.29 -18.08 6.43
C LYS A 104 3.95 -16.70 6.50
N PHE A 105 5.19 -16.59 6.03
CA PHE A 105 5.91 -15.31 6.00
C PHE A 105 5.23 -14.28 5.10
N TYR A 106 4.74 -14.69 3.92
CA TYR A 106 3.98 -13.83 3.01
C TYR A 106 2.72 -13.27 3.70
N ILE A 107 1.93 -14.10 4.38
CA ILE A 107 0.73 -13.62 5.09
C ILE A 107 1.10 -12.61 6.17
N VAL A 108 2.07 -12.94 7.03
CA VAL A 108 2.50 -12.03 8.11
C VAL A 108 3.07 -10.72 7.55
N SER A 109 3.85 -10.78 6.47
CA SER A 109 4.48 -9.61 5.87
C SER A 109 3.49 -8.73 5.10
N ASN A 110 2.64 -9.33 4.26
CA ASN A 110 1.68 -8.59 3.44
C ASN A 110 0.46 -8.16 4.26
N LEU A 111 -0.32 -9.12 4.79
CA LEU A 111 -1.55 -8.82 5.52
C LEU A 111 -1.26 -8.19 6.88
N GLY A 112 -0.18 -8.59 7.56
CA GLY A 112 0.13 -8.09 8.91
C GLY A 112 0.82 -6.73 8.93
N PHE A 113 1.56 -6.36 7.88
CA PHE A 113 2.37 -5.15 7.86
C PHE A 113 2.13 -4.27 6.63
N ALA A 114 2.29 -4.81 5.43
CA ALA A 114 2.31 -3.99 4.22
C ALA A 114 0.93 -3.38 3.90
N GLU A 115 -0.14 -4.17 3.93
CA GLU A 115 -1.48 -3.66 3.64
C GLU A 115 -2.00 -2.69 4.72
N PRO A 116 -1.94 -3.01 6.04
CA PRO A 116 -2.27 -2.05 7.10
C PRO A 116 -1.40 -0.79 7.03
N GLY A 117 -0.12 -0.94 6.71
CA GLY A 117 0.84 0.16 6.56
C GLY A 117 0.48 1.10 5.42
N LEU A 118 0.14 0.57 4.24
CA LEU A 118 -0.36 1.36 3.11
C LEU A 118 -1.60 2.16 3.52
N PHE A 119 -2.52 1.52 4.22
CA PHE A 119 -3.78 2.16 4.60
C PHE A 119 -3.60 3.28 5.61
N LEU A 120 -2.81 3.04 6.67
CA LEU A 120 -2.46 4.05 7.65
C LEU A 120 -1.68 5.20 6.99
N LEU A 121 -0.71 4.92 6.12
CA LEU A 121 0.04 5.96 5.43
C LEU A 121 -0.87 6.83 4.55
N LEU A 122 -1.84 6.24 3.85
CA LEU A 122 -2.85 6.98 3.10
C LEU A 122 -3.70 7.88 4.02
N ALA A 123 -4.20 7.34 5.13
CA ALA A 123 -5.02 8.09 6.10
C ALA A 123 -4.23 9.23 6.78
N PHE A 124 -2.98 9.00 7.13
CA PHE A 124 -2.10 10.02 7.69
C PHE A 124 -1.69 11.07 6.66
N LEU A 125 -1.43 10.68 5.41
CA LEU A 125 -1.14 11.64 4.34
C LEU A 125 -2.35 12.49 4.00
N LEU A 126 -3.57 11.93 4.08
CA LEU A 126 -4.80 12.72 4.06
C LEU A 126 -4.79 13.72 5.20
N SER A 127 -4.65 13.25 6.43
CA SER A 127 -4.63 14.10 7.63
C SER A 127 -3.57 15.20 7.55
N ALA A 128 -2.39 14.92 6.98
CA ALA A 128 -1.32 15.88 6.74
C ALA A 128 -1.72 16.95 5.72
N ALA A 129 -2.33 16.53 4.61
CA ALA A 129 -2.80 17.44 3.56
C ALA A 129 -3.87 18.40 4.12
N LEU A 130 -4.69 17.91 5.04
CA LEU A 130 -5.72 18.66 5.74
C LEU A 130 -5.11 19.64 6.76
N GLN A 131 -4.18 19.18 7.59
CA GLN A 131 -3.61 19.98 8.67
C GLN A 131 -2.66 21.08 8.18
N ASN A 132 -1.98 20.87 7.03
CA ASN A 132 -1.24 21.92 6.33
C ASN A 132 -2.12 23.13 5.96
N GLN A 133 -3.43 22.93 5.81
CA GLN A 133 -4.37 23.99 5.42
C GLN A 133 -4.75 24.90 6.59
N GLU A 134 -4.73 24.39 7.83
CA GLU A 134 -5.19 25.14 9.02
C GLU A 134 -4.04 25.79 9.81
N VAL A 135 -2.85 25.17 9.87
CA VAL A 135 -1.81 25.55 10.86
C VAL A 135 -0.47 25.96 10.21
N GLY A 136 -0.39 25.98 8.87
CA GLY A 136 0.86 26.25 8.16
C GLY A 136 1.84 25.06 8.18
N ALA A 137 2.99 25.24 7.53
CA ALA A 137 3.89 24.16 7.11
C ALA A 137 4.25 23.15 8.22
N LEU A 138 3.89 21.88 7.99
CA LEU A 138 4.20 20.78 8.92
C LEU A 138 5.71 20.58 9.13
N ASN A 139 6.14 20.44 10.39
CA ASN A 139 7.55 20.31 10.78
C ASN A 139 8.10 18.87 10.57
N ARG A 140 9.40 18.72 10.28
CA ARG A 140 10.13 17.43 10.18
C ARG A 140 9.93 16.50 11.38
N LYS A 141 9.76 17.04 12.58
CA LYS A 141 9.46 16.24 13.79
C LYS A 141 8.10 15.53 13.70
N TRP A 142 7.13 16.13 13.02
CA TRP A 142 5.82 15.53 12.80
C TRP A 142 5.93 14.30 11.89
N ASN A 143 6.68 14.37 10.79
CA ASN A 143 6.91 13.21 9.91
C ASN A 143 7.49 12.00 10.62
N GLN A 144 8.52 12.22 11.43
CA GLN A 144 9.18 11.13 12.15
C GLN A 144 8.20 10.50 13.15
N ARG A 145 7.39 11.32 13.81
CA ARG A 145 6.31 10.85 14.69
C ARG A 145 5.26 10.08 13.91
N THR A 146 4.84 10.55 12.74
CA THR A 146 3.85 9.87 11.88
C THR A 146 4.36 8.52 11.43
N ILE A 147 5.61 8.41 10.97
CA ILE A 147 6.19 7.13 10.57
C ILE A 147 6.28 6.20 11.78
N CYS A 148 6.78 6.69 12.91
CA CYS A 148 6.84 5.90 14.14
C CYS A 148 5.44 5.43 14.57
N ALA A 149 4.42 6.29 14.49
CA ALA A 149 3.04 5.97 14.79
C ALA A 149 2.48 4.91 13.82
N VAL A 150 2.75 5.00 12.52
CA VAL A 150 2.36 3.98 11.54
C VAL A 150 2.98 2.63 11.92
N PHE A 151 4.29 2.57 12.17
CA PHE A 151 4.95 1.32 12.57
C PHE A 151 4.40 0.77 13.89
N MET A 152 4.11 1.64 14.86
CA MET A 152 3.49 1.25 16.13
C MET A 152 2.06 0.72 15.94
N LEU A 153 1.26 1.35 15.07
CA LEU A 153 -0.12 0.93 14.79
C LEU A 153 -0.19 -0.34 13.91
N CYS A 154 0.82 -0.60 13.07
CA CYS A 154 0.97 -1.87 12.36
C CYS A 154 1.50 -2.99 13.26
N SER A 155 2.09 -2.69 14.42
CA SER A 155 2.65 -3.73 15.29
C SER A 155 1.57 -4.69 15.84
N PRO A 156 0.41 -4.21 16.36
CA PRO A 156 -0.70 -5.09 16.74
C PRO A 156 -1.18 -5.99 15.60
N SER A 157 -1.31 -5.49 14.38
CA SER A 157 -1.72 -6.31 13.23
C SER A 157 -0.66 -7.36 12.89
N LEU A 158 0.62 -7.00 12.91
CA LEU A 158 1.72 -7.93 12.67
C LEU A 158 1.76 -9.05 13.72
N ILE A 159 1.63 -8.69 15.01
CA ILE A 159 1.60 -9.64 16.11
C ILE A 159 0.39 -10.57 15.98
N TRP A 160 -0.79 -10.02 15.69
CA TRP A 160 -2.01 -10.80 15.50
C TRP A 160 -1.85 -11.82 14.38
N GLU A 161 -1.40 -11.39 13.19
CA GLU A 161 -1.20 -12.29 12.06
C GLU A 161 -0.14 -13.36 12.35
N ALA A 162 0.96 -13.00 13.03
CA ALA A 162 1.97 -13.97 13.46
C ALA A 162 1.37 -15.01 14.43
N CYS A 163 0.56 -14.58 15.41
CA CYS A 163 -0.10 -15.48 16.34
C CYS A 163 -1.06 -16.44 15.62
N VAL A 164 -1.90 -15.94 14.71
CA VAL A 164 -2.87 -16.76 13.95
C VAL A 164 -2.15 -17.81 13.12
N VAL A 165 -1.10 -17.41 12.41
CA VAL A 165 -0.40 -18.25 11.43
C VAL A 165 0.54 -19.26 12.08
N PHE A 166 1.25 -18.89 13.15
CA PHE A 166 2.22 -19.77 13.82
C PHE A 166 1.61 -20.59 14.96
N ILE A 167 0.71 -20.00 15.77
CA ILE A 167 0.17 -20.66 16.97
C ILE A 167 -1.13 -21.41 16.64
N GLY A 168 -1.97 -20.87 15.74
CA GLY A 168 -3.26 -21.45 15.36
C GLY A 168 -3.21 -22.94 14.97
N PRO A 169 -2.26 -23.37 14.11
CA PRO A 169 -2.12 -24.78 13.74
C PRO A 169 -1.78 -25.72 14.91
N HIS A 170 -0.99 -25.25 15.88
CA HIS A 170 -0.60 -26.04 17.06
C HIS A 170 -1.76 -26.22 18.06
N ILE A 171 -2.60 -25.18 18.22
CA ILE A 171 -3.80 -25.27 19.06
C ILE A 171 -4.80 -26.26 18.44
N ALA A 172 -5.01 -26.17 17.12
CA ALA A 172 -5.94 -27.04 16.41
C ALA A 172 -5.54 -28.53 16.38
N SER A 173 -4.25 -28.85 16.50
CA SER A 173 -3.79 -30.25 16.54
C SER A 173 -3.94 -30.89 17.92
N ASN A 174 -4.02 -30.10 18.99
CA ASN A 174 -4.04 -30.61 20.37
C ASN A 174 -5.44 -31.07 20.81
N ASP A 175 -6.49 -30.61 20.14
CA ASP A 175 -7.89 -30.90 20.49
C ASP A 175 -8.39 -32.29 20.06
N GLY A 176 -7.50 -33.20 19.62
CA GLY A 176 -7.79 -34.62 19.36
C GLY A 176 -8.73 -34.91 18.18
N GLN A 177 -9.43 -33.90 17.66
CA GLN A 177 -10.35 -34.01 16.55
C GLN A 177 -10.06 -32.86 15.59
N THR A 178 -9.27 -33.15 14.54
CA THR A 178 -8.98 -32.24 13.43
C THR A 178 -10.25 -31.97 12.64
N SER A 179 -11.15 -31.17 13.22
CA SER A 179 -12.36 -30.73 12.53
C SER A 179 -11.90 -29.94 11.30
N LYS A 180 -12.42 -30.28 10.12
CA LYS A 180 -12.18 -29.54 8.87
C LYS A 180 -12.35 -28.03 9.08
N VAL A 181 -13.24 -27.66 9.99
CA VAL A 181 -13.54 -26.31 10.44
C VAL A 181 -12.28 -25.60 10.96
N ALA A 182 -11.54 -26.15 11.93
CA ALA A 182 -10.35 -25.52 12.50
C ALA A 182 -9.25 -25.23 11.45
N LYS A 183 -9.20 -26.04 10.37
CA LYS A 183 -8.29 -25.81 9.24
C LYS A 183 -8.65 -24.54 8.46
N TYR A 184 -9.93 -24.23 8.27
CA TYR A 184 -10.35 -22.98 7.59
C TYR A 184 -10.04 -21.71 8.41
N TRP A 185 -10.03 -21.80 9.74
CA TRP A 185 -9.80 -20.64 10.61
C TRP A 185 -8.33 -20.22 10.68
N TYR A 186 -7.39 -21.18 10.66
CA TYR A 186 -5.97 -20.93 10.96
C TYR A 186 -4.99 -21.34 9.85
N SER A 187 -5.43 -22.05 8.81
CA SER A 187 -4.49 -22.61 7.83
C SER A 187 -4.02 -21.57 6.80
N ALA A 188 -2.72 -21.31 6.84
CA ALA A 188 -1.98 -20.47 5.91
C ALA A 188 -1.54 -21.17 4.60
N SER A 189 -1.71 -22.50 4.54
CA SER A 189 -1.25 -23.32 3.42
C SER A 189 -2.08 -24.60 3.30
N SER A 190 -2.54 -24.91 2.10
CA SER A 190 -3.21 -26.16 1.77
C SER A 190 -2.37 -27.01 0.83
N VAL A 191 -2.29 -28.30 1.11
CA VAL A 191 -1.67 -29.29 0.22
C VAL A 191 -2.76 -29.89 -0.65
N HIS A 192 -2.61 -29.81 -1.98
CA HIS A 192 -3.47 -30.50 -2.94
C HIS A 192 -2.61 -31.19 -4.00
N ASP A 193 -2.79 -32.50 -4.16
CA ASP A 193 -2.09 -33.33 -5.15
C ASP A 193 -0.54 -33.19 -5.19
N GLY A 194 0.07 -32.91 -4.03
CA GLY A 194 1.53 -32.72 -3.88
C GLY A 194 2.00 -31.27 -3.97
N ASP A 195 1.16 -30.34 -4.43
CA ASP A 195 1.46 -28.90 -4.51
C ASP A 195 0.94 -28.15 -3.27
N VAL A 196 1.72 -27.17 -2.80
CA VAL A 196 1.36 -26.30 -1.66
C VAL A 196 0.86 -24.96 -2.18
N ALA A 197 -0.42 -24.68 -1.97
CA ALA A 197 -1.01 -23.37 -2.24
C ALA A 197 -1.12 -22.54 -0.96
N CYS A 198 -0.81 -21.23 -1.06
CA CYS A 198 -1.00 -20.30 0.06
C CYS A 198 -2.48 -19.93 0.20
N THR A 199 -3.05 -20.15 1.38
CA THR A 199 -4.45 -19.81 1.68
C THR A 199 -4.52 -18.74 2.76
N TYR A 200 -5.48 -17.82 2.66
CA TYR A 200 -5.67 -16.78 3.66
C TYR A 200 -6.52 -17.31 4.82
N PRO A 201 -6.05 -17.24 6.08
CA PRO A 201 -6.87 -17.62 7.23
C PRO A 201 -8.12 -16.75 7.31
N LEU A 202 -9.27 -17.34 7.63
CA LEU A 202 -10.51 -16.58 7.75
C LEU A 202 -10.44 -15.52 8.86
N LEU A 203 -9.78 -15.85 9.98
CA LEU A 203 -9.59 -14.95 11.12
C LEU A 203 -8.75 -13.71 10.76
N SER A 204 -7.74 -13.90 9.91
CA SER A 204 -6.89 -12.84 9.34
C SER A 204 -7.72 -11.88 8.50
N SER A 205 -8.54 -12.44 7.59
CA SER A 205 -9.43 -11.65 6.73
C SER A 205 -10.47 -10.83 7.51
N ILE A 206 -11.05 -11.40 8.57
CA ILE A 206 -12.01 -10.70 9.45
C ILE A 206 -11.33 -9.56 10.22
N PHE A 207 -10.16 -9.81 10.79
CA PHE A 207 -9.41 -8.80 11.53
C PHE A 207 -9.02 -7.63 10.61
N LEU A 208 -8.47 -7.95 9.43
CA LEU A 208 -8.08 -6.97 8.43
C LEU A 208 -9.29 -6.16 7.93
N GLY A 209 -10.43 -6.81 7.65
CA GLY A 209 -11.66 -6.14 7.24
C GLY A 209 -12.21 -5.21 8.31
N THR A 210 -12.14 -5.61 9.58
CA THR A 210 -12.53 -4.75 10.72
C THR A 210 -11.63 -3.52 10.81
N PHE A 211 -10.32 -3.73 10.71
CA PHE A 211 -9.33 -2.66 10.70
C PHE A 211 -9.58 -1.65 9.57
N TYR A 212 -9.85 -2.15 8.34
CA TYR A 212 -10.19 -1.30 7.20
C TYR A 212 -11.49 -0.54 7.40
N THR A 213 -12.50 -1.17 7.99
CA THR A 213 -13.79 -0.53 8.25
C THR A 213 -13.63 0.65 9.20
N VAL A 214 -12.96 0.45 10.34
CA VAL A 214 -12.73 1.51 11.33
C VAL A 214 -11.95 2.69 10.72
N LEU A 215 -10.88 2.40 9.99
CA LEU A 215 -10.06 3.44 9.37
C LEU A 215 -10.78 4.14 8.21
N THR A 216 -11.58 3.42 7.41
CA THR A 216 -12.38 4.04 6.36
C THR A 216 -13.42 4.99 6.94
N LEU A 217 -14.11 4.57 8.00
CA LEU A 217 -15.07 5.43 8.71
C LEU A 217 -14.40 6.69 9.25
N TYR A 218 -13.20 6.54 9.85
CA TYR A 218 -12.40 7.67 10.31
C TYR A 218 -12.05 8.63 9.16
N VAL A 219 -11.55 8.09 8.03
CA VAL A 219 -11.19 8.88 6.84
C VAL A 219 -12.41 9.58 6.23
N ILE A 220 -13.55 8.90 6.13
CA ILE A 220 -14.79 9.50 5.61
C ILE A 220 -15.27 10.61 6.55
N PHE A 221 -15.22 10.38 7.88
CA PHE A 221 -15.63 11.38 8.86
C PHE A 221 -14.74 12.62 8.78
N VAL A 222 -13.43 12.46 8.91
CA VAL A 222 -12.46 13.59 8.87
C VAL A 222 -12.45 14.26 7.50
N GLY A 223 -12.42 13.47 6.42
CA GLY A 223 -12.45 13.99 5.06
C GLY A 223 -13.75 14.73 4.73
N GLY A 224 -14.89 14.21 5.19
CA GLY A 224 -16.21 14.81 5.01
C GLY A 224 -16.37 16.17 5.68
N GLN A 225 -15.90 16.30 6.94
CA GLN A 225 -15.87 17.59 7.65
C GLN A 225 -15.15 18.64 6.81
N ILE A 226 -14.03 18.28 6.19
CA ILE A 226 -13.19 19.25 5.49
C ILE A 226 -13.68 19.51 4.07
N LEU A 227 -14.27 18.53 3.39
CA LEU A 227 -14.97 18.76 2.13
C LEU A 227 -16.07 19.82 2.26
N SER A 228 -16.70 19.93 3.44
CA SER A 228 -17.70 20.97 3.73
C SER A 228 -17.09 22.37 3.90
N LEU A 229 -15.83 22.46 4.33
CA LEU A 229 -15.12 23.72 4.61
C LEU A 229 -14.30 24.24 3.40
N VAL A 230 -13.89 23.37 2.48
CA VAL A 230 -12.97 23.74 1.39
C VAL A 230 -13.70 24.34 0.20
N ILE A 231 -13.40 25.61 -0.12
CA ILE A 231 -13.92 26.31 -1.33
C ILE A 231 -13.12 25.93 -2.60
N ASN A 232 -11.85 25.52 -2.47
CA ASN A 232 -10.97 25.22 -3.61
C ASN A 232 -11.36 23.90 -4.32
N LYS A 233 -11.78 24.01 -5.59
CA LYS A 233 -12.17 22.86 -6.44
C LYS A 233 -11.03 21.84 -6.66
N GLY A 234 -9.79 22.29 -6.79
CA GLY A 234 -8.64 21.40 -7.04
C GLY A 234 -8.30 20.54 -5.82
N LEU A 235 -8.27 21.16 -4.64
CA LEU A 235 -8.02 20.46 -3.37
C LEU A 235 -9.17 19.52 -3.02
N ARG A 236 -10.42 19.95 -3.24
CA ARG A 236 -11.62 19.13 -3.05
C ARG A 236 -11.56 17.82 -3.85
N ARG A 237 -11.09 17.88 -5.11
CA ARG A 237 -10.92 16.71 -5.97
C ARG A 237 -9.89 15.72 -5.42
N ARG A 238 -8.77 16.21 -4.86
CA ARG A 238 -7.74 15.34 -4.24
C ARG A 238 -8.26 14.61 -3.01
N ILE A 239 -8.97 15.32 -2.14
CA ILE A 239 -9.57 14.75 -0.94
C ILE A 239 -10.61 13.69 -1.33
N TYR A 240 -11.48 14.00 -2.29
CA TYR A 240 -12.46 13.03 -2.80
C TYR A 240 -11.81 11.77 -3.37
N MET A 241 -10.77 11.93 -4.19
CA MET A 241 -10.04 10.78 -4.74
C MET A 241 -9.29 9.98 -3.66
N LEU A 242 -8.80 10.62 -2.57
CA LEU A 242 -8.18 9.89 -1.46
C LEU A 242 -9.22 9.11 -0.65
N ILE A 243 -10.36 9.72 -0.31
CA ILE A 243 -11.47 9.03 0.37
C ILE A 243 -11.93 7.85 -0.48
N PHE A 244 -12.04 8.03 -1.80
CA PHE A 244 -12.38 6.98 -2.74
C PHE A 244 -11.32 5.86 -2.77
N ALA A 245 -10.03 6.19 -2.85
CA ALA A 245 -8.95 5.21 -2.80
C ALA A 245 -8.94 4.41 -1.49
N THR A 246 -9.21 5.06 -0.37
CA THR A 246 -9.38 4.42 0.94
C THR A 246 -10.63 3.52 0.96
N GLY A 247 -11.76 3.99 0.44
CA GLY A 247 -13.02 3.23 0.41
C GLY A 247 -12.97 1.98 -0.48
N ILE A 248 -12.25 2.04 -1.61
CA ILE A 248 -12.04 0.89 -2.50
C ILE A 248 -11.35 -0.29 -1.78
N LEU A 249 -10.61 -0.04 -0.70
CA LEU A 249 -9.93 -1.09 0.05
C LEU A 249 -10.86 -1.95 0.93
N LEU A 250 -12.11 -1.55 1.14
CA LEU A 250 -13.09 -2.40 1.83
C LEU A 250 -13.45 -3.66 1.02
N PRO A 251 -13.79 -3.56 -0.28
CA PRO A 251 -13.97 -4.71 -1.16
C PRO A 251 -12.82 -5.73 -1.12
N ARG A 252 -11.56 -5.29 -0.97
CA ARG A 252 -10.39 -6.20 -0.85
C ARG A 252 -10.59 -7.22 0.26
N ALA A 253 -10.95 -6.77 1.47
CA ALA A 253 -11.16 -7.65 2.61
C ALA A 253 -12.35 -8.60 2.39
N MET A 254 -13.42 -8.13 1.73
CA MET A 254 -14.55 -8.99 1.36
C MET A 254 -14.14 -10.09 0.38
N PHE A 255 -13.41 -9.74 -0.69
CA PHE A 255 -12.95 -10.72 -1.68
C PHE A 255 -11.95 -11.73 -1.08
N LEU A 256 -11.08 -11.30 -0.16
CA LEU A 256 -10.21 -12.20 0.61
C LEU A 256 -11.01 -13.14 1.52
N GLY A 257 -12.03 -12.64 2.20
CA GLY A 257 -12.90 -13.48 3.03
C GLY A 257 -13.69 -14.49 2.21
N PHE A 258 -14.20 -14.08 1.04
CA PHE A 258 -14.92 -14.98 0.13
C PHE A 258 -14.00 -15.99 -0.57
N SER A 259 -12.71 -15.70 -0.76
CA SER A 259 -11.78 -16.64 -1.38
C SER A 259 -11.51 -17.88 -0.51
N VAL A 260 -11.88 -17.87 0.77
CA VAL A 260 -11.77 -19.03 1.67
C VAL A 260 -12.83 -20.11 1.39
N LEU A 261 -13.94 -19.75 0.73
CA LEU A 261 -15.03 -20.68 0.38
C LEU A 261 -14.67 -21.66 -0.75
N PRO A 262 -14.16 -21.20 -1.93
CA PRO A 262 -13.73 -22.10 -3.00
C PRO A 262 -12.40 -22.78 -2.66
N TRP A 263 -12.19 -23.97 -3.22
CA TRP A 263 -10.96 -24.70 -2.99
C TRP A 263 -9.79 -24.06 -3.77
N PRO A 264 -8.58 -24.04 -3.19
CA PRO A 264 -7.39 -23.54 -3.87
C PRO A 264 -7.11 -24.40 -5.10
N GLY A 265 -6.93 -23.75 -6.27
CA GLY A 265 -6.84 -24.41 -7.58
C GLY A 265 -8.14 -24.36 -8.40
N GLU A 266 -9.26 -23.90 -7.83
CA GLU A 266 -10.46 -23.58 -8.61
C GLU A 266 -10.37 -22.18 -9.23
N ILE A 267 -10.93 -22.03 -10.43
CA ILE A 267 -10.96 -20.76 -11.18
C ILE A 267 -11.57 -19.62 -10.33
N VAL A 268 -12.58 -19.94 -9.51
CA VAL A 268 -13.26 -18.97 -8.64
C VAL A 268 -12.33 -18.44 -7.56
N HIS A 269 -11.53 -19.31 -6.93
CA HIS A 269 -10.54 -18.91 -5.93
C HIS A 269 -9.50 -17.96 -6.54
N GLU A 270 -8.89 -18.37 -7.65
CA GLU A 270 -7.86 -17.59 -8.34
C GLU A 270 -8.41 -16.24 -8.83
N SER A 271 -9.64 -16.21 -9.33
CA SER A 271 -10.31 -14.98 -9.76
C SER A 271 -10.56 -14.03 -8.59
N LEU A 272 -11.04 -14.54 -7.44
CA LEU A 272 -11.29 -13.72 -6.25
C LEU A 272 -9.99 -13.12 -5.72
N VAL A 273 -8.92 -13.92 -5.62
CA VAL A 273 -7.60 -13.44 -5.19
C VAL A 273 -7.05 -12.40 -6.16
N PHE A 274 -7.19 -12.61 -7.47
CA PHE A 274 -6.75 -11.66 -8.50
C PHE A 274 -7.54 -10.34 -8.49
N VAL A 275 -8.87 -10.39 -8.39
CA VAL A 275 -9.71 -9.18 -8.27
C VAL A 275 -9.33 -8.41 -7.01
N SER A 276 -9.14 -9.13 -5.92
CA SER A 276 -8.72 -8.56 -4.64
C SER A 276 -7.33 -7.89 -4.76
N PHE A 277 -6.38 -8.50 -5.46
CA PHE A 277 -5.11 -7.87 -5.82
C PHE A 277 -5.30 -6.58 -6.65
N LEU A 278 -6.14 -6.60 -7.69
CA LEU A 278 -6.42 -5.43 -8.54
C LEU A 278 -6.98 -4.24 -7.74
N VAL A 279 -7.87 -4.52 -6.78
CA VAL A 279 -8.45 -3.50 -5.89
C VAL A 279 -7.35 -2.78 -5.11
N LEU A 280 -6.42 -3.52 -4.50
CA LEU A 280 -5.32 -2.94 -3.74
C LEU A 280 -4.29 -2.25 -4.65
N MET A 281 -4.00 -2.81 -5.83
CA MET A 281 -3.17 -2.16 -6.85
C MET A 281 -3.71 -0.80 -7.26
N ILE A 282 -5.01 -0.71 -7.56
CA ILE A 282 -5.65 0.54 -7.98
C ILE A 282 -5.59 1.56 -6.84
N ALA A 283 -5.89 1.14 -5.61
CA ALA A 283 -5.80 2.01 -4.44
C ALA A 283 -4.36 2.52 -4.20
N ALA A 284 -3.36 1.65 -4.28
CA ALA A 284 -1.95 2.02 -4.16
C ALA A 284 -1.51 2.98 -5.28
N MET A 285 -1.93 2.71 -6.52
CA MET A 285 -1.66 3.58 -7.67
C MET A 285 -2.28 4.96 -7.53
N LEU A 286 -3.56 5.03 -7.16
CA LEU A 286 -4.22 6.31 -6.85
C LEU A 286 -3.49 7.04 -5.72
N GLY A 287 -3.08 6.32 -4.67
CA GLY A 287 -2.24 6.85 -3.60
C GLY A 287 -0.95 7.48 -4.10
N ILE A 288 -0.16 6.76 -4.89
CA ILE A 288 1.13 7.22 -5.44
C ILE A 288 0.92 8.42 -6.37
N VAL A 289 -0.05 8.35 -7.29
CA VAL A 289 -0.31 9.43 -8.24
C VAL A 289 -0.78 10.69 -7.52
N ILE A 290 -1.69 10.55 -6.55
CA ILE A 290 -2.25 11.72 -5.86
C ILE A 290 -1.29 12.34 -4.87
N LEU A 291 -0.56 11.52 -4.13
CA LEU A 291 0.28 11.98 -3.03
C LEU A 291 1.71 12.29 -3.46
N VAL A 292 2.16 11.77 -4.60
CA VAL A 292 3.53 11.95 -5.06
C VAL A 292 3.59 12.63 -6.42
N TYR A 293 2.88 12.11 -7.42
CA TYR A 293 2.98 12.66 -8.78
C TYR A 293 2.38 14.08 -8.88
N PHE A 294 1.13 14.29 -8.44
CA PHE A 294 0.50 15.62 -8.56
C PHE A 294 1.25 16.73 -7.81
N PRO A 295 1.66 16.55 -6.53
CA PRO A 295 2.43 17.59 -5.84
C PRO A 295 3.77 17.87 -6.51
N VAL A 296 4.41 16.87 -7.11
CA VAL A 296 5.67 17.06 -7.84
C VAL A 296 5.42 17.84 -9.14
N ALA A 297 4.41 17.46 -9.93
CA ALA A 297 4.06 18.14 -11.17
C ALA A 297 3.75 19.64 -10.96
N GLU A 298 2.95 19.96 -9.93
CA GLU A 298 2.63 21.37 -9.60
C GLU A 298 3.86 22.21 -9.29
N THR A 299 4.91 21.64 -8.68
CA THR A 299 6.14 22.41 -8.43
C THR A 299 6.91 22.73 -9.69
N PHE A 300 6.85 21.87 -10.71
CA PHE A 300 7.52 22.14 -11.97
C PHE A 300 6.81 23.27 -12.72
N GLU A 301 5.48 23.29 -12.71
CA GLU A 301 4.69 24.36 -13.32
C GLU A 301 4.98 25.70 -12.65
N VAL A 302 4.90 25.77 -11.32
CA VAL A 302 5.18 27.01 -10.57
C VAL A 302 6.61 27.50 -10.79
N ARG A 303 7.60 26.61 -10.73
CA ARG A 303 9.02 26.98 -10.95
C ARG A 303 9.27 27.47 -12.39
N ASN A 304 8.62 26.87 -13.37
CA ASN A 304 8.74 27.30 -14.76
C ASN A 304 8.15 28.70 -14.94
N GLN A 305 7.03 28.98 -14.26
CA GLN A 305 6.37 30.27 -14.28
C GLN A 305 7.22 31.37 -13.61
N GLU A 306 7.85 31.09 -12.46
CA GLU A 306 8.80 32.03 -11.82
C GLU A 306 10.01 32.35 -12.71
N HIS A 307 10.57 31.36 -13.40
CA HIS A 307 11.67 31.59 -14.33
C HIS A 307 11.27 32.47 -15.51
N ILE A 308 10.06 32.28 -16.05
CA ILE A 308 9.51 33.10 -17.13
C ILE A 308 9.30 34.54 -16.65
N GLU A 309 8.70 34.74 -15.46
CA GLU A 309 8.47 36.06 -14.88
C GLU A 309 9.78 36.83 -14.63
N LEU A 310 10.82 36.15 -14.13
CA LEU A 310 12.15 36.72 -13.94
C LEU A 310 12.81 37.13 -15.27
N GLN A 311 12.69 36.32 -16.32
CA GLN A 311 13.20 36.67 -17.65
C GLN A 311 12.45 37.87 -18.25
N THR A 312 11.12 37.93 -18.12
CA THR A 312 10.33 39.06 -18.62
C THR A 312 10.63 40.36 -17.87
N SER A 313 10.86 40.27 -16.56
CA SER A 313 11.23 41.43 -15.73
C SER A 313 12.59 42.00 -16.13
N HIS A 314 13.57 41.13 -16.41
CA HIS A 314 14.90 41.54 -16.85
C HIS A 314 14.90 42.13 -18.27
N SER A 315 13.98 41.71 -19.15
CA SER A 315 13.82 42.29 -20.49
C SER A 315 13.10 43.64 -20.52
N ILE A 316 12.33 43.99 -19.49
CA ILE A 316 11.65 45.30 -19.39
C ILE A 316 12.55 46.36 -18.75
N ALA A 317 13.58 45.95 -18.00
CA ALA A 317 14.54 46.84 -17.34
C ALA A 317 15.70 47.32 -18.26
N LEU A 318 15.71 46.91 -19.53
CA LEU A 318 16.76 47.17 -20.52
C LEU A 318 16.16 47.94 -21.70
#